data_AF-A0A957AEE1-F1
#
_entry.id   AF-A0A957AEE1-F1
#
_cell.length_a   1.000
_cell.length_b   1.000
_cell.length_c   1.000
_cell.angle_alpha   90.00
_cell.angle_beta   90.00
_cell.angle_gamma   90.00
#
_symmetry.space_group_name_H-M   'P 1'
#
loop_
_entity.id
_entity.type
_entity.pdbx_description
1 polymer ?
#
loop_
_entity_poly.entity_id
_entity_poly.type
_entity_poly.pdbx_seq_one_letter_code
_entity_poly.pdbx_strand_id
1 'polypeptide(L)'
;MSRWRTAVFVVLGCLVLLPGFSPASADLLFPDQNTASESYYHLRVEDGEIDVRVDMLAQPASGALDEVWVWLMPGAKEITVTQGDTTLEYEYEGVEDGLGVMSVALPATLKGKLTAEFELRYVVGTQDIPEFSIKPGAIESLFVSQGAGSFVLIDVPQHGENVVDSGCILGASQPGSVK
;
A
#
# COMPACT_ATOMS: atom_id res chain seq x y z
N MET A 1 -48.84 -58.92 23.81
CA MET A 1 -49.10 -58.98 22.35
C MET A 1 -48.49 -57.73 21.76
N SER A 2 -47.64 -57.65 20.74
CA SER A 2 -47.06 -58.60 19.78
C SER A 2 -45.98 -57.82 19.00
N ARG A 3 -44.77 -58.40 18.87
CA ARG A 3 -43.85 -58.42 17.69
C ARG A 3 -43.39 -57.07 17.09
N TRP A 4 -42.11 -56.67 17.07
CA TRP A 4 -40.88 -57.27 16.49
C TRP A 4 -40.87 -57.37 14.94
N ARG A 5 -39.83 -56.71 14.35
CA ARG A 5 -39.23 -56.86 13.00
C ARG A 5 -39.98 -56.14 11.85
N THR A 6 -39.32 -55.40 10.94
CA THR A 6 -38.15 -55.77 10.12
C THR A 6 -37.53 -54.52 9.47
N ALA A 7 -36.21 -54.59 9.23
CA ALA A 7 -35.36 -53.61 8.53
C ALA A 7 -35.42 -53.74 6.99
N VAL A 8 -34.86 -52.75 6.27
CA VAL A 8 -33.73 -52.88 5.30
C VAL A 8 -33.76 -51.76 4.22
N PHE A 9 -32.64 -51.03 4.18
CA PHE A 9 -31.92 -50.31 3.11
C PHE A 9 -32.50 -50.15 1.69
N VAL A 10 -32.37 -48.93 1.14
CA VAL A 10 -31.73 -48.68 -0.18
C VAL A 10 -30.87 -47.41 -0.11
N VAL A 11 -29.61 -47.58 -0.53
CA VAL A 11 -28.58 -46.56 -0.79
C VAL A 11 -28.75 -46.07 -2.24
N LEU A 12 -28.74 -44.77 -2.51
CA LEU A 12 -28.02 -44.13 -3.63
C LEU A 12 -28.37 -42.64 -3.78
N GLY A 13 -27.34 -41.80 -3.89
CA GLY A 13 -27.35 -40.70 -4.85
C GLY A 13 -27.92 -39.36 -4.39
N CYS A 14 -27.13 -38.58 -3.65
CA CYS A 14 -27.02 -37.16 -3.93
C CYS A 14 -25.56 -36.75 -3.73
N LEU A 15 -24.86 -36.60 -4.85
CA LEU A 15 -23.68 -35.76 -4.97
C LEU A 15 -23.97 -34.44 -4.26
N VAL A 16 -23.29 -34.18 -3.15
CA VAL A 16 -23.20 -32.83 -2.61
C VAL A 16 -22.27 -32.07 -3.56
N LEU A 17 -22.89 -31.43 -4.54
CA LEU A 17 -22.30 -30.31 -5.28
C LEU A 17 -21.99 -29.23 -4.23
N LEU A 18 -20.78 -29.24 -3.70
CA LEU A 18 -20.23 -28.09 -2.99
C LEU A 18 -20.19 -26.95 -4.02
N PRO A 19 -20.94 -25.85 -3.85
CA PRO A 19 -20.63 -24.65 -4.61
C PRO A 19 -19.21 -24.26 -4.22
N GLY A 20 -18.33 -24.20 -5.22
CA GLY A 20 -17.01 -23.64 -5.07
C GLY A 20 -17.15 -22.24 -4.50
N PHE A 21 -16.76 -22.08 -3.24
CA PHE A 21 -16.30 -20.80 -2.77
C PHE A 21 -14.97 -20.57 -3.49
N SER A 22 -15.04 -20.09 -4.73
CA SER A 22 -13.97 -19.22 -5.21
C SER A 22 -13.90 -18.09 -4.19
N PRO A 23 -12.78 -17.83 -3.52
CA PRO A 23 -12.61 -16.55 -2.87
C PRO A 23 -12.80 -15.53 -3.97
N ALA A 24 -13.91 -14.78 -3.92
CA ALA A 24 -13.94 -13.51 -4.60
C ALA A 24 -12.77 -12.75 -3.98
N SER A 25 -11.70 -12.57 -4.75
CA SER A 25 -10.77 -11.48 -4.52
C SER A 25 -11.66 -10.26 -4.31
N ALA A 26 -11.65 -9.72 -3.10
CA ALA A 26 -12.20 -8.40 -2.86
C ALA A 26 -11.40 -7.49 -3.78
N ASP A 27 -11.96 -7.16 -4.95
CA ASP A 27 -11.52 -6.00 -5.69
C ASP A 27 -11.71 -4.85 -4.72
N LEU A 28 -10.62 -4.44 -4.08
CA LEU A 28 -10.58 -3.21 -3.32
C LEU A 28 -10.97 -2.13 -4.32
N LEU A 29 -12.21 -1.65 -4.22
CA LEU A 29 -12.77 -0.63 -5.10
C LEU A 29 -12.14 0.71 -4.71
N PHE A 30 -10.88 0.89 -5.07
CA PHE A 30 -10.24 2.18 -5.00
C PHE A 30 -10.90 3.12 -6.02
N PRO A 31 -11.24 4.37 -5.64
CA PRO A 31 -11.71 5.34 -6.61
C PRO A 31 -10.64 5.59 -7.67
N ASP A 32 -11.10 5.77 -8.90
CA ASP A 32 -10.24 6.11 -10.04
C ASP A 32 -9.55 7.46 -9.80
N GLN A 33 -8.26 7.43 -9.49
CA GLN A 33 -7.43 8.60 -9.25
C GLN A 33 -6.15 8.59 -10.09
N ASN A 34 -5.74 9.77 -10.55
CA ASN A 34 -4.40 10.02 -11.03
C ASN A 34 -3.59 10.63 -9.89
N THR A 35 -2.41 10.08 -9.64
CA THR A 35 -1.53 10.56 -8.59
C THR A 35 -0.12 10.70 -9.14
N ALA A 36 0.49 11.85 -8.88
CA ALA A 36 1.92 12.05 -9.02
C ALA A 36 2.48 12.31 -7.62
N SER A 37 3.64 11.74 -7.32
CA SER A 37 4.29 11.95 -6.03
C SER A 37 5.79 12.01 -6.13
N GLU A 38 6.40 12.73 -5.21
CA GLU A 38 7.83 12.70 -4.93
C GLU A 38 8.05 12.21 -3.50
N SER A 39 8.73 11.08 -3.35
CA SER A 39 9.05 10.51 -2.04
C SER A 39 10.49 10.83 -1.66
N TYR A 40 10.67 11.34 -0.46
CA TYR A 40 11.93 11.71 0.17
C TYR A 40 12.15 10.81 1.38
N TYR A 41 13.34 10.20 1.45
CA TYR A 41 13.69 9.26 2.51
C TYR A 41 14.92 9.76 3.26
N HIS A 42 14.81 9.84 4.58
CA HIS A 42 15.95 10.09 5.46
C HIS A 42 16.21 8.85 6.32
N LEU A 43 17.35 8.21 6.07
CA LEU A 43 17.75 6.98 6.75
C LEU A 43 18.44 7.30 8.07
N ARG A 44 17.79 7.01 9.19
CA ARG A 44 18.37 7.09 10.53
C ARG A 44 18.98 5.74 10.88
N VAL A 45 20.12 5.45 10.22
CA VAL A 45 20.77 4.13 10.26
C VAL A 45 21.12 3.71 11.69
N GLU A 46 21.60 4.63 12.53
CA GLU A 46 21.94 4.31 13.93
C GLU A 46 20.72 3.87 14.74
N ASP A 47 19.55 4.45 14.46
CA ASP A 47 18.31 4.16 15.17
C ASP A 47 17.53 2.99 14.56
N GLY A 48 17.87 2.58 13.32
CA GLY A 48 17.10 1.62 12.57
C GLY A 48 15.71 2.16 12.24
N GLU A 49 15.64 3.42 11.79
CA GLU A 49 14.40 4.09 11.37
C GLU A 49 14.57 4.80 10.03
N ILE A 50 13.44 5.02 9.35
CA ILE A 50 13.36 5.80 8.11
C ILE A 50 12.29 6.87 8.31
N ASP A 51 12.66 8.14 8.14
CA ASP A 51 11.67 9.21 7.99
C ASP A 51 11.29 9.31 6.52
N VAL A 52 10.00 9.23 6.26
CA VAL A 52 9.45 9.36 4.91
C VAL A 52 8.66 10.64 4.82
N ARG A 53 8.90 11.40 3.76
CA ARG A 53 8.06 12.51 3.32
C ARG A 53 7.64 12.27 1.89
N VAL A 54 6.36 12.44 1.59
CA VAL A 54 5.81 12.29 0.25
C VAL A 54 5.05 13.56 -0.11
N ASP A 55 5.51 14.27 -1.12
CA ASP A 55 4.79 15.39 -1.71
C ASP A 55 3.88 14.80 -2.82
N MET A 56 2.58 15.04 -2.73
CA MET A 56 1.58 14.38 -3.58
C MET A 56 0.71 15.39 -4.32
N LEU A 57 0.42 15.08 -5.58
CA LEU A 57 -0.57 15.75 -6.42
C LEU A 57 -1.60 14.71 -6.87
N ALA A 58 -2.86 14.90 -6.49
CA ALA A 58 -3.97 14.02 -6.84
C ALA A 58 -4.99 14.72 -7.76
N GLN A 59 -5.59 13.94 -8.66
CA GLN A 59 -6.66 14.37 -9.56
C GLN A 59 -7.64 13.20 -9.78
N PRO A 60 -8.95 13.44 -9.92
CA PRO A 60 -9.86 12.37 -10.34
C PRO A 60 -9.46 11.82 -11.72
N ALA A 61 -9.31 10.50 -11.86
CA ALA A 61 -9.15 9.88 -13.18
C ALA A 61 -10.51 9.72 -13.87
N SER A 62 -11.57 9.48 -13.09
CA SER A 62 -12.95 9.53 -13.54
C SER A 62 -13.86 10.05 -12.41
N GLY A 63 -15.02 10.61 -12.77
CA GLY A 63 -16.02 11.04 -11.79
C GLY A 63 -15.58 12.19 -10.86
N ALA A 64 -15.82 12.01 -9.57
CA ALA A 64 -15.51 12.96 -8.50
C ALA A 64 -14.71 12.23 -7.41
N LEU A 65 -13.83 12.96 -6.73
CA LEU A 65 -12.96 12.41 -5.70
C LEU A 65 -13.17 13.19 -4.40
N ASP A 66 -13.65 12.49 -3.36
CA ASP A 66 -13.83 13.02 -2.01
C ASP A 66 -12.69 12.60 -1.05
N GLU A 67 -11.93 11.58 -1.44
CA GLU A 67 -10.79 11.05 -0.69
C GLU A 67 -9.70 10.55 -1.65
N VAL A 68 -8.45 10.55 -1.22
CA VAL A 68 -7.31 10.05 -1.99
C VAL A 68 -6.72 8.84 -1.30
N TRP A 69 -6.51 7.77 -2.06
CA TRP A 69 -5.89 6.55 -1.57
C TRP A 69 -4.38 6.56 -1.78
N VAL A 70 -3.64 6.13 -0.77
CA VAL A 70 -2.18 6.23 -0.69
C VAL A 70 -1.63 4.92 -0.12
N TRP A 71 -0.53 4.43 -0.69
CA TRP A 71 0.19 3.26 -0.18
C TRP A 71 1.32 3.70 0.75
N LEU A 72 1.50 3.00 1.86
CA LEU A 72 2.57 3.26 2.81
C LEU A 72 3.47 2.03 2.95
N MET A 73 4.72 2.26 3.34
CA MET A 73 5.63 1.18 3.68
C MET A 73 5.08 0.37 4.87
N PRO A 74 5.42 -0.93 4.98
CA PRO A 74 5.01 -1.75 6.11
C PRO A 74 5.51 -1.16 7.43
N GLY A 75 4.70 -1.28 8.48
CA GLY A 75 5.04 -0.73 9.80
C GLY A 75 5.07 0.81 9.87
N ALA A 76 4.47 1.52 8.91
CA ALA A 76 4.35 2.98 8.96
C ALA A 76 3.61 3.43 10.25
N LYS A 77 4.23 4.37 10.96
CA LYS A 77 3.74 4.96 12.21
C LYS A 77 3.91 6.47 12.18
N GLU A 78 3.31 7.15 13.16
CA GLU A 78 3.45 8.62 13.32
C GLU A 78 3.05 9.38 12.06
N ILE A 79 1.97 8.93 11.42
CA ILE A 79 1.49 9.44 10.14
C ILE A 79 0.90 10.85 10.33
N THR A 80 1.30 11.77 9.46
CA THR A 80 0.69 13.10 9.35
C THR A 80 0.45 13.44 7.89
N VAL A 81 -0.73 13.96 7.57
CA VAL A 81 -1.06 14.43 6.22
C VAL A 81 -1.50 15.89 6.31
N THR A 82 -0.94 16.73 5.44
CA THR A 82 -1.21 18.17 5.46
C THR A 82 -1.44 18.72 4.06
N GLN A 83 -2.32 19.72 3.96
CA GLN A 83 -2.50 20.55 2.77
C GLN A 83 -2.26 22.00 3.16
N GLY A 84 -1.09 22.53 2.78
CA GLY A 84 -0.60 23.79 3.32
C GLY A 84 -0.48 23.70 4.84
N ASP A 85 -1.13 24.62 5.56
CA ASP A 85 -1.12 24.65 7.04
C ASP A 85 -2.22 23.78 7.69
N THR A 86 -3.01 23.05 6.90
CA THR A 86 -4.17 22.27 7.39
C THR A 86 -3.84 20.79 7.48
N THR A 87 -4.00 20.18 8.65
CA THR A 87 -3.97 18.72 8.80
C THR A 87 -5.23 18.10 8.22
N LEU A 88 -5.06 17.06 7.41
CA LEU A 88 -6.16 16.31 6.79
C LEU A 88 -6.50 15.09 7.63
N GLU A 89 -7.80 14.78 7.70
CA GLU A 89 -8.29 13.53 8.29
C GLU A 89 -7.96 12.35 7.37
N TYR A 90 -7.64 11.21 7.96
CA TYR A 90 -7.32 10.00 7.21
C TYR A 90 -7.76 8.74 7.96
N GLU A 91 -8.06 7.68 7.21
CA GLU A 91 -8.17 6.33 7.74
C GLU A 91 -6.98 5.51 7.26
N TYR A 92 -6.37 4.74 8.16
CA TYR A 92 -5.19 3.93 7.84
C TYR A 92 -5.44 2.48 8.24
N GLU A 93 -5.32 1.59 7.25
CA GLU A 93 -5.29 0.15 7.43
C GLU A 93 -3.83 -0.31 7.25
N GLY A 94 -3.12 -0.41 8.36
CA GLY A 94 -1.76 -0.93 8.40
C GLY A 94 -1.73 -2.45 8.40
N VAL A 95 -0.74 -3.02 7.72
CA VAL A 95 -0.40 -4.44 7.80
C VAL A 95 1.03 -4.53 8.33
N GLU A 96 1.25 -5.41 9.31
CA GLU A 96 2.57 -5.55 9.98
C GLU A 96 3.65 -5.97 8.97
N ASP A 97 3.33 -6.96 8.12
CA ASP A 97 4.25 -7.54 7.13
C ASP A 97 3.85 -7.19 5.67
N GLY A 98 3.14 -6.08 5.46
CA GLY A 98 2.58 -5.75 4.14
C GLY A 98 2.40 -4.25 3.93
N LEU A 99 2.23 -3.85 2.66
CA LEU A 99 1.98 -2.45 2.33
C LEU A 99 0.72 -1.98 3.05
N GLY A 100 0.85 -0.87 3.77
CA GLY A 100 -0.30 -0.21 4.38
C GLY A 100 -1.09 0.57 3.33
N VAL A 101 -2.38 0.71 3.56
CA VAL A 101 -3.27 1.52 2.72
C VAL A 101 -3.89 2.60 3.58
N MET A 102 -3.90 3.83 3.06
CA MET A 102 -4.51 4.98 3.71
C MET A 102 -5.48 5.68 2.76
N SER A 103 -6.65 6.07 3.26
CA SER A 103 -7.54 7.03 2.59
C SER A 103 -7.42 8.39 3.27
N VAL A 104 -7.23 9.45 2.49
CA VAL A 104 -7.11 10.84 2.97
C VAL A 104 -8.33 11.60 2.54
N ALA A 105 -9.11 12.12 3.49
CA ALA A 105 -10.29 12.92 3.19
C ALA A 105 -9.89 14.28 2.61
N LEU A 106 -10.47 14.64 1.46
CA LEU A 106 -10.23 15.93 0.83
C LEU A 106 -11.14 17.00 1.44
N PRO A 107 -10.64 18.21 1.74
CA PRO A 107 -11.48 19.30 2.25
C PRO A 107 -12.60 19.74 1.30
N ALA A 108 -12.42 19.46 0.01
CA ALA A 108 -13.40 19.72 -1.03
C ALA A 108 -13.35 18.63 -2.10
N THR A 109 -14.53 18.22 -2.58
CA THR A 109 -14.66 17.28 -3.70
C THR A 109 -13.93 17.79 -4.94
N LEU A 110 -12.98 17.01 -5.45
CA LEU A 110 -12.34 17.28 -6.73
C LEU A 110 -13.22 16.76 -7.87
N LYS A 111 -13.35 17.55 -8.93
CA LYS A 111 -14.10 17.19 -10.14
C LYS A 111 -13.34 17.60 -11.38
N GLY A 112 -13.45 16.80 -12.43
CA GLY A 112 -12.82 17.08 -13.72
C GLY A 112 -11.30 17.18 -13.57
N LYS A 113 -10.72 18.34 -13.93
CA LYS A 113 -9.27 18.55 -13.92
C LYS A 113 -8.73 19.23 -12.66
N LEU A 114 -9.57 19.43 -11.64
CA LEU A 114 -9.11 20.01 -10.37
C LEU A 114 -8.12 19.06 -9.69
N THR A 115 -7.07 19.65 -9.10
CA THR A 115 -6.03 18.92 -8.39
C THR A 115 -6.02 19.29 -6.92
N ALA A 116 -5.53 18.38 -6.08
CA ALA A 116 -5.16 18.65 -4.70
C ALA A 116 -3.69 18.31 -4.49
N GLU A 117 -2.98 19.21 -3.80
CA GLU A 117 -1.61 18.98 -3.34
C GLU A 117 -1.63 18.75 -1.83
N PHE A 118 -0.84 17.79 -1.36
CA PHE A 118 -0.67 17.51 0.07
C PHE A 118 0.68 16.84 0.35
N GLU A 119 1.18 17.05 1.57
CA GLU A 119 2.41 16.44 2.10
C GLU A 119 2.02 15.37 3.11
N LEU A 120 2.49 14.14 2.90
CA LEU A 120 2.42 13.02 3.82
C LEU A 120 3.77 12.84 4.50
N ARG A 121 3.80 12.65 5.82
CA ARG A 121 4.99 12.19 6.56
C ARG A 121 4.65 11.00 7.42
N TYR A 122 5.61 10.09 7.56
CA TYR A 122 5.52 8.96 8.48
C TYR A 122 6.91 8.42 8.80
N VAL A 123 6.99 7.61 9.84
CA VAL A 123 8.21 6.92 10.26
C VAL A 123 8.04 5.43 10.00
N VAL A 124 9.09 4.77 9.53
CA VAL A 124 9.18 3.32 9.47
C VAL A 124 10.21 2.86 10.50
N GLY A 125 9.78 2.03 11.44
CA GLY A 125 10.64 1.52 12.51
C GLY A 125 11.43 0.27 12.12
N THR A 126 12.17 -0.23 13.10
CA THR A 126 12.88 -1.50 13.01
C THR A 126 11.92 -2.65 12.70
N GLN A 127 12.22 -3.43 11.67
CA GLN A 127 11.46 -4.61 11.28
C GLN A 127 12.31 -5.57 10.46
N ASP A 128 11.95 -6.85 10.48
CA ASP A 128 12.67 -7.91 9.77
C ASP A 128 11.67 -8.81 9.07
N ILE A 129 11.26 -8.41 7.86
CA ILE A 129 10.26 -9.09 7.06
C ILE A 129 10.90 -9.62 5.76
N PRO A 130 10.32 -10.64 5.09
CA PRO A 130 10.95 -11.28 3.94
C PRO A 130 11.34 -10.31 2.81
N GLU A 131 10.59 -9.24 2.64
CA GLU A 131 10.77 -8.24 1.59
C GLU A 131 11.88 -7.22 1.90
N PHE A 132 12.17 -6.96 3.19
CA PHE A 132 13.20 -6.01 3.60
C PHE A 132 13.50 -6.03 5.12
N SER A 133 14.66 -5.47 5.52
CA SER A 133 15.16 -5.50 6.90
C SER A 133 15.67 -4.13 7.34
N ILE A 134 15.04 -3.54 8.36
CA ILE A 134 15.43 -2.26 8.97
C ILE A 134 15.91 -2.56 10.38
N LYS A 135 17.20 -2.35 10.65
CA LYS A 135 17.82 -2.58 11.95
C LYS A 135 18.81 -1.44 12.28
N PRO A 136 19.08 -1.17 13.57
CA PRO A 136 20.19 -0.31 13.95
C PRO A 136 21.51 -0.76 13.28
N GLY A 137 22.13 0.13 12.52
CA GLY A 137 23.37 -0.10 11.79
C GLY A 137 23.23 -0.77 10.42
N ALA A 138 22.03 -1.12 9.96
CA ALA A 138 21.80 -1.73 8.64
C ALA A 138 20.35 -1.56 8.18
N ILE A 139 20.16 -0.95 7.00
CA ILE A 139 18.85 -0.77 6.39
C ILE A 139 18.87 -1.31 4.96
N GLU A 140 18.05 -2.32 4.72
CA GLU A 140 17.63 -2.81 3.41
C GLU A 140 16.12 -2.51 3.34
N SER A 141 15.66 -1.77 2.34
CA SER A 141 14.26 -1.31 2.31
C SER A 141 13.65 -1.18 0.92
N LEU A 142 12.33 -1.37 0.88
CA LEU A 142 11.47 -1.07 -0.26
C LEU A 142 10.99 0.38 -0.18
N PHE A 143 11.34 1.19 -1.17
CA PHE A 143 10.84 2.55 -1.32
C PHE A 143 9.56 2.55 -2.16
N VAL A 144 8.49 3.13 -1.62
CA VAL A 144 7.16 3.18 -2.23
C VAL A 144 6.91 4.57 -2.83
N SER A 145 6.64 4.63 -4.13
CA SER A 145 6.17 5.84 -4.81
C SER A 145 4.71 5.68 -5.22
N GLN A 146 3.95 6.77 -5.20
CA GLN A 146 2.52 6.78 -5.52
C GLN A 146 2.33 6.86 -7.03
N GLY A 147 2.01 5.73 -7.65
CA GLY A 147 1.81 5.61 -9.10
C GLY A 147 1.87 4.15 -9.57
N ALA A 148 1.38 3.87 -10.77
CA ALA A 148 1.41 2.51 -11.31
C ALA A 148 2.85 1.99 -11.47
N GLY A 149 3.22 0.97 -10.67
CA GLY A 149 4.48 0.22 -10.80
C GLY A 149 5.74 0.88 -10.22
N SER A 150 5.63 1.90 -9.37
CA SER A 150 6.80 2.62 -8.84
C SER A 150 7.22 2.14 -7.44
N PHE A 151 8.06 1.10 -7.41
CA PHE A 151 8.80 0.70 -6.22
C PHE A 151 10.31 0.67 -6.54
N VAL A 152 11.15 1.09 -5.59
CA VAL A 152 12.61 1.02 -5.72
C VAL A 152 13.15 0.24 -4.52
N LEU A 153 13.98 -0.78 -4.75
CA LEU A 153 14.72 -1.49 -3.70
C LEU A 153 16.15 -0.95 -3.68
N ILE A 154 16.65 -0.50 -2.53
CA ILE A 154 18.04 -0.04 -2.40
C ILE A 154 18.67 -0.71 -1.18
N ASP A 155 19.80 -1.38 -1.41
CA ASP A 155 20.72 -1.87 -0.40
C ASP A 155 21.71 -0.75 -0.06
N VAL A 156 21.79 -0.37 1.21
CA VAL A 156 22.56 0.80 1.65
C VAL A 156 23.70 0.39 2.60
N PRO A 157 24.96 0.76 2.31
CA PRO A 157 26.10 0.40 3.16
C PRO A 157 26.10 1.14 4.51
N GLN A 158 26.72 0.53 5.52
CA GLN A 158 26.68 0.92 6.95
C GLN A 158 27.14 2.37 7.28
N HIS A 159 27.79 3.08 6.35
CA HIS A 159 28.28 4.45 6.56
C HIS A 159 28.16 5.32 5.29
N GLY A 160 27.38 6.42 5.36
CA GLY A 160 27.26 7.46 4.33
C GLY A 160 26.04 8.36 4.55
N GLU A 161 26.11 9.66 4.20
CA GLU A 161 24.91 10.49 4.05
C GLU A 161 24.17 10.01 2.79
N ASN A 162 23.01 9.41 2.96
CA ASN A 162 22.25 8.81 1.87
C ASN A 162 20.99 9.64 1.62
N VAL A 163 21.04 10.48 0.58
CA VAL A 163 19.86 11.15 0.03
C VAL A 163 19.42 10.34 -1.19
N VAL A 164 18.27 9.69 -1.09
CA VAL A 164 17.65 8.96 -2.19
C VAL A 164 16.61 9.87 -2.84
N ASP A 165 16.86 10.27 -4.08
CA ASP A 165 15.89 10.92 -4.96
C ASP A 165 15.32 9.84 -5.89
N SER A 166 13.99 9.67 -5.91
CA SER A 166 13.30 8.69 -6.74
C SER A 166 13.23 9.08 -8.22
N GLY A 167 14.09 10.00 -8.68
CA GLY A 167 14.12 10.61 -10.01
C GLY A 167 13.42 9.81 -11.10
N CYS A 168 12.38 10.40 -11.70
CA CYS A 168 11.63 9.78 -12.79
C CYS A 168 12.56 9.46 -13.97
N ILE A 169 12.86 8.18 -14.19
CA ILE A 169 13.49 7.74 -15.43
C ILE A 169 12.43 7.80 -16.53
N LEU A 170 12.64 8.67 -17.54
CA LEU A 170 11.82 8.70 -18.75
C LEU A 170 11.73 7.29 -19.34
N GLY A 171 10.52 6.80 -19.67
CA GLY A 171 10.32 5.43 -20.18
C GLY A 171 11.13 5.10 -21.44
N ALA A 172 11.57 6.11 -22.20
CA ALA A 172 12.46 5.95 -23.35
C ALA A 172 13.90 5.52 -22.97
N SER A 173 14.28 5.68 -21.70
CA SER A 173 15.60 5.38 -21.15
C SER A 173 15.66 4.01 -20.47
N GLN A 174 14.54 3.31 -20.32
CA GLN A 174 14.52 2.00 -19.70
C GLN A 174 15.00 0.92 -20.69
N PRO A 175 15.88 -0.01 -20.26
CA PRO A 175 16.29 -1.12 -21.11
C PRO A 175 15.07 -1.96 -21.49
N GLY A 176 14.98 -2.35 -22.76
CA GLY A 176 13.88 -3.15 -23.27
C GLY A 176 13.75 -4.50 -22.56
N SER A 177 12.54 -5.07 -22.61
CA SER A 177 12.17 -6.32 -21.95
C SER A 177 13.20 -7.43 -22.20
N VAL A 178 13.73 -8.03 -21.14
CA VAL A 178 14.56 -9.24 -21.22
C VAL A 178 13.64 -10.41 -21.60
N LYS A 179 14.01 -11.15 -22.65
CA LYS A 179 13.31 -12.36 -23.10
C LYS A 179 13.60 -13.56 -22.21
#